data_AF-A0AAV3M2W7-F1
#
_entry.id   AF-A0AAV3M2W7-F1
#
_cell.length_a   1.000
_cell.length_b   1.000
_cell.length_c   1.000
_cell.angle_alpha   90.00
_cell.angle_beta   90.00
_cell.angle_gamma   90.00
#
_symmetry.space_group_name_H-M   'P 1'
#
loop_
_entity.id
_entity.type
_entity.pdbx_description
1 polymer ?
#
loop_
_entity_poly.entity_id
_entity_poly.type
_entity_poly.pdbx_seq_one_letter_code
_entity_poly.pdbx_strand_id
1 'polypeptide(L)' 'MNNINIGDKVTLIDDGHSDYCGYMDGDILTVIEINPLDDFKYVCGDGINHNCRFKESEIEKYN' A
#
# COMPACT_ATOMS: atom_id res chain seq x y z
N MET A 1 3.12 7.63 14.76
CA MET A 1 2.24 6.79 13.93
C MET A 1 1.61 7.71 12.91
N ASN A 2 2.06 7.62 11.65
CA ASN A 2 1.51 8.46 10.59
C ASN A 2 0.09 7.95 10.29
N ASN A 3 -0.92 8.81 10.49
CA ASN A 3 -2.29 8.47 10.12
C ASN A 3 -2.39 8.41 8.59
N ILE A 4 -2.37 7.20 8.05
CA ILE A 4 -2.64 6.89 6.64
C ILE A 4 -4.15 6.74 6.47
N ASN A 5 -4.73 7.48 5.52
CA ASN A 5 -6.16 7.48 5.21
C ASN A 5 -6.40 7.05 3.75
N ILE A 6 -7.65 6.68 3.44
CA ILE A 6 -8.08 6.46 2.05
C ILE A 6 -7.84 7.75 1.24
N GLY A 7 -7.21 7.61 0.07
CA GLY A 7 -6.79 8.69 -0.81
C GLY A 7 -5.37 9.22 -0.55
N ASP A 8 -4.72 8.83 0.56
CA ASP A 8 -3.32 9.17 0.78
C ASP A 8 -2.42 8.45 -0.24
N LYS A 9 -1.31 9.11 -0.60
CA LYS A 9 -0.22 8.45 -1.33
C LYS A 9 0.74 7.81 -0.35
N VAL A 10 1.25 6.64 -0.70
CA VAL A 10 2.21 5.87 0.09
C VAL A 10 3.34 5.38 -0.80
N THR A 11 4.54 5.35 -0.26
CA THR A 11 5.70 4.67 -0.82
C THR A 11 5.66 3.22 -0.37
N LEU A 12 5.85 2.28 -1.28
CA LEU A 12 6.08 0.87 -0.93
C LEU A 12 7.47 0.69 -0.31
N ILE A 13 7.51 -0.03 0.80
CA ILE A 13 8.72 -0.50 1.48
C ILE A 13 8.52 -1.99 1.71
N ASP A 14 8.56 -2.76 0.63
CA ASP A 14 8.19 -4.16 0.63
C ASP A 14 9.37 -5.07 1.03
N ASP A 15 9.06 -6.24 1.59
CA ASP A 15 10.03 -7.25 2.00
C ASP A 15 9.99 -8.53 1.14
N GLY A 16 9.32 -8.48 -0.03
CA GLY A 16 9.25 -9.55 -1.01
C GLY A 16 7.83 -9.99 -1.40
N HIS A 17 6.78 -9.29 -0.98
CA HIS A 17 5.38 -9.60 -1.32
C HIS A 17 4.90 -8.88 -2.59
N SER A 18 5.55 -7.79 -2.99
CA SER A 18 5.21 -6.93 -4.13
C SER A 18 5.35 -7.64 -5.48
N ASP A 19 6.17 -8.69 -5.55
CA ASP A 19 6.37 -9.53 -6.74
C ASP A 19 5.07 -10.14 -7.28
N TYR A 20 4.12 -10.47 -6.39
CA TYR A 20 2.81 -11.00 -6.79
C TYR A 20 1.88 -9.97 -7.40
N CYS A 21 2.15 -8.69 -7.13
CA CYS A 21 1.31 -7.57 -7.50
C CYS A 21 1.91 -6.67 -8.58
N GLY A 22 3.13 -6.99 -9.03
CA GLY A 22 3.82 -6.26 -10.10
C GLY A 22 4.36 -4.89 -9.66
N TYR A 23 4.50 -4.68 -8.35
CA TYR A 23 5.05 -3.45 -7.78
C TYR A 23 6.47 -3.67 -7.26
N MET A 24 7.23 -2.59 -7.12
CA MET A 24 8.61 -2.59 -6.62
C MET A 24 8.78 -1.66 -5.43
N ASP A 25 9.82 -1.91 -4.63
CA ASP A 25 10.24 -1.00 -3.57
C ASP A 25 10.44 0.42 -4.10
N GLY A 26 9.83 1.38 -3.39
CA GLY A 26 9.86 2.79 -3.77
C GLY A 26 8.70 3.24 -4.67
N ASP A 27 7.86 2.32 -5.17
CA ASP A 27 6.68 2.70 -5.94
C ASP A 27 5.71 3.54 -5.10
N ILE A 28 5.09 4.53 -5.75
CA ILE A 28 4.12 5.42 -5.12
C ILE A 28 2.72 4.97 -5.50
N LEU A 29 1.97 4.48 -4.51
CA LEU A 29 0.60 4.01 -4.67
C LEU A 29 -0.39 4.91 -3.94
N THR A 30 -1.66 4.82 -4.32
CA THR A 30 -2.76 5.48 -3.61
C THR A 30 -3.48 4.45 -2.74
N VAL A 31 -3.81 4.82 -1.51
CA VAL A 31 -4.62 4.00 -0.60
C VAL A 31 -6.08 4.05 -1.04
N ILE A 32 -6.65 2.89 -1.34
CA ILE A 32 -8.01 2.74 -1.87
C ILE A 32 -8.96 2.26 -0.78
N GLU A 33 -8.50 1.33 0.05
CA GLU A 33 -9.30 0.75 1.15
C GLU A 33 -8.40 0.46 2.35
N ILE A 34 -9.01 0.50 3.55
CA ILE A 34 -8.35 0.14 4.81
C ILE A 34 -9.26 -0.86 5.55
N ASN A 35 -8.79 -2.09 5.72
CA ASN A 35 -9.44 -3.12 6.51
C ASN A 35 -8.67 -3.36 7.82
N PRO A 36 -9.11 -2.81 8.97
CA PRO A 36 -8.37 -2.88 10.22
C PRO A 36 -8.38 -4.25 10.91
N LEU A 37 -9.12 -5.23 10.37
CA LEU A 37 -9.27 -6.56 10.95
C LEU A 37 -8.32 -7.60 10.34
N ASP A 38 -7.58 -7.23 9.30
CA ASP A 38 -6.66 -8.09 8.57
C ASP A 38 -5.22 -7.59 8.72
N ASP A 39 -4.25 -8.50 8.72
CA ASP A 39 -2.83 -8.17 8.70
C ASP A 39 -2.49 -7.38 7.43
N PHE A 40 -3.12 -7.72 6.30
CA PHE A 40 -3.03 -6.97 5.04
C PHE A 40 -4.09 -5.87 5.00
N LYS A 41 -3.88 -4.88 5.87
CA LYS A 41 -4.82 -3.80 6.15
C LYS A 41 -5.06 -2.87 4.96
N TYR A 42 -4.06 -2.58 4.14
CA TYR A 42 -4.13 -1.50 3.16
C TYR A 42 -4.28 -2.04 1.75
N VAL A 43 -5.35 -1.66 1.05
CA VAL A 43 -5.46 -1.90 -0.39
C VAL A 43 -4.91 -0.67 -1.09
N CYS A 44 -3.79 -0.83 -1.80
CA CYS A 44 -3.14 0.26 -2.53
C CYS A 44 -3.07 -0.06 -4.02
N GLY A 45 -3.12 0.98 -4.85
CA GLY A 45 -3.02 0.83 -6.30
C GLY A 45 -2.68 2.12 -7.05
N ASP A 46 -2.44 1.97 -8.34
CA ASP A 46 -2.12 3.04 -9.29
C ASP A 46 -3.36 3.75 -9.88
N GLY A 47 -4.56 3.29 -9.54
CA GLY A 47 -5.84 3.84 -10.00
C GLY A 47 -6.28 3.34 -11.37
N ILE A 48 -5.55 2.41 -12.00
CA ILE A 48 -5.91 1.85 -13.32
C ILE A 48 -6.62 0.51 -13.16
N ASN A 49 -5.94 -0.52 -12.62
CA ASN A 49 -6.53 -1.85 -12.39
C ASN A 49 -5.71 -2.78 -11.47
N HIS A 50 -4.57 -2.33 -10.93
CA HIS A 50 -3.76 -3.15 -10.02
C HIS A 50 -3.97 -2.70 -8.58
N ASN A 51 -4.80 -3.43 -7.85
CA ASN A 51 -4.97 -3.21 -6.41
C ASN A 51 -4.36 -4.40 -5.69
N CYS A 52 -3.44 -4.11 -4.78
CA CYS A 52 -2.79 -5.11 -3.95
C CYS A 52 -2.95 -4.77 -2.48
N ARG A 53 -2.88 -5.80 -1.64
CA ARG A 53 -3.06 -5.66 -0.20
C ARG A 53 -1.68 -5.67 0.47
N PHE A 54 -1.44 -4.70 1.34
CA PHE A 54 -0.18 -4.50 2.02
C PHE A 54 -0.38 -4.40 3.53
N LYS A 55 0.63 -4.83 4.28
CA LYS A 55 0.74 -4.61 5.71
C LYS A 55 1.10 -3.15 5.99
N GLU A 56 0.86 -2.72 7.22
CA GLU A 56 1.33 -1.40 7.67
C GLU A 56 2.85 -1.24 7.63
N SER A 57 3.59 -2.33 7.79
CA SER A 57 5.05 -2.33 7.69
C SER A 57 5.58 -2.25 6.25
N GLU A 58 4.72 -2.50 5.26
CA GLU A 58 5.10 -2.58 3.84
C GLU A 58 4.86 -1.25 3.11
N ILE A 59 4.33 -0.24 3.80
CA ILE A 59 4.01 1.07 3.22
C ILE A 59 4.40 2.20 4.17
N GLU A 60 4.80 3.33 3.60
CA GLU A 60 5.05 4.56 4.33
C GLU A 60 4.31 5.73 3.67
N LYS A 61 3.79 6.66 4.46
CA LYS A 61 3.10 7.84 3.93
C LYS A 61 4.06 8.66 3.06
N TYR A 62 3.68 8.88 1.81
CA TYR A 62 4.39 9.75 0.89
C TYR A 62 4.12 11.22 1.25
N ASN A 63 5.17 12.02 1.38
CA ASN A 63 5.09 13.44 1.74
C ASN A 63 4.66 14.33 0.56
#